data_AF-B3T2Y3-F1
#
_entry.id   AF-B3T2Y3-F1
#
_cell.length_a   1.000
_cell.length_b   1.000
_cell.length_c   1.000
_cell.angle_alpha   90.00
_cell.angle_beta   90.00
_cell.angle_gamma   90.00
#
_symmetry.space_group_name_H-M   'P 1'
#
loop_
_entity.id
_entity.type
_entity.pdbx_description
1 polymer ?
#
loop_
_entity_poly.entity_id
_entity_poly.type
_entity_poly.pdbx_seq_one_letter_code
_entity_poly.pdbx_strand_id
1 'polypeptide(L)'
;MNSRRYAMTSLSIVLLAVTIMSVSALGQNVYAAGAGMSLSADGSGDTIDVSGTSDRSDLDVTIVLSSSNGIHDVAQTSISGGSYSTTFNVSNLNDGTYTITANQGPSSKYNLSVDVDVSDGTSDSSVSISNRTAETVEEAVVVTAAAGGLSLTAGGVEGSTTIDISGTTDRTGDITLKVIAPNGNVVSVSQISPSGGSFMTTIETGGALWSQDGMYTISAHQGTASNYQTSAEVEIVDGHVIPEFGVIAVMILAVAIVSIIVVTAKTRLSIVPRY
;
A
#
# COMPACT_ATOMS: atom_id res chain seq x y z
N MET A 1 -43.17 63.03 -0.65
CA MET A 1 -41.71 63.31 -0.61
C MET A 1 -41.28 63.04 0.83
N ASN A 2 -40.49 62.03 1.20
CA ASN A 2 -39.40 61.38 0.50
C ASN A 2 -39.27 59.91 0.88
N SER A 3 -38.96 59.13 -0.14
CA SER A 3 -38.50 57.75 -0.12
C SER A 3 -37.04 57.67 0.33
N ARG A 4 -36.61 56.42 0.61
CA ARG A 4 -35.25 55.92 0.90
C ARG A 4 -34.94 56.00 2.40
N ARG A 5 -34.51 54.91 3.04
CA ARG A 5 -33.29 54.15 2.74
C ARG A 5 -33.42 52.66 3.06
N TYR A 6 -32.95 51.83 2.13
CA TYR A 6 -32.52 50.46 2.42
C TYR A 6 -31.34 50.50 3.40
N ALA A 7 -31.42 49.75 4.49
CA ALA A 7 -30.26 49.35 5.27
C ALA A 7 -30.01 47.87 4.97
N MET A 8 -29.15 47.60 3.98
CA MET A 8 -28.43 46.33 3.91
C MET A 8 -27.28 46.40 4.91
N THR A 9 -27.41 45.66 6.00
CA THR A 9 -26.35 45.37 6.97
C THR A 9 -26.70 43.99 7.51
N SER A 10 -25.87 42.97 7.57
CA SER A 10 -24.46 42.77 7.24
C SER A 10 -24.33 41.24 7.29
N LEU A 11 -23.87 40.60 6.21
CA LEU A 11 -23.60 39.16 6.23
C LEU A 11 -22.31 38.97 7.03
N SER A 12 -22.44 38.61 8.31
CA SER A 12 -21.29 38.28 9.16
C SER A 12 -20.72 36.94 8.68
N ILE A 13 -19.67 37.01 7.86
CA ILE A 13 -18.85 35.84 7.58
C ILE A 13 -17.88 35.70 8.77
N VAL A 14 -18.09 34.65 9.55
CA VAL A 14 -17.17 34.26 10.62
C VAL A 14 -15.96 33.65 9.92
N LEU A 15 -14.86 34.40 9.86
CA LEU A 15 -13.55 33.88 9.48
C LEU A 15 -13.09 32.90 10.57
N LEU A 16 -13.29 31.61 10.31
CA LEU A 16 -12.67 30.54 11.10
C LEU A 16 -11.17 30.56 10.80
N ALA A 17 -10.38 31.04 11.77
CA ALA A 17 -8.94 30.91 11.73
C ALA A 17 -8.59 29.43 11.91
N VAL A 18 -8.41 28.70 10.81
CA VAL A 18 -7.78 27.38 10.84
C VAL A 18 -6.29 27.61 11.09
N THR A 19 -5.89 27.40 12.34
CA THR A 19 -4.48 27.28 12.68
C THR A 19 -3.97 25.96 12.09
N ILE A 20 -3.42 26.02 10.88
CA ILE A 20 -2.55 24.97 10.37
C ILE A 20 -1.31 24.99 11.26
N MET A 21 -1.30 24.10 12.25
CA MET A 21 -0.07 23.75 12.93
C MET A 21 0.81 23.04 11.89
N SER A 22 1.81 23.76 11.40
CA SER A 22 2.96 23.18 10.74
C SER A 22 3.58 22.15 11.69
N VAL A 23 3.39 20.87 11.40
CA VAL A 23 4.19 19.84 12.04
C VAL A 23 5.60 20.04 11.50
N SER A 24 6.50 20.48 12.38
CA SER A 24 7.92 20.57 12.08
C SER A 24 8.38 19.25 11.48
N ALA A 25 8.97 19.33 10.28
CA ALA A 25 9.74 18.27 9.68
C ALA A 25 10.79 17.77 10.67
N LEU A 26 10.47 16.68 11.36
CA LEU A 26 11.49 15.86 11.99
C LEU A 26 12.26 15.18 10.87
N GLY A 27 13.49 15.66 10.66
CA GLY A 27 14.51 14.97 9.86
C GLY A 27 14.19 14.89 8.38
N GLN A 28 14.67 15.86 7.62
CA GLN A 28 14.99 15.64 6.21
C GLN A 28 16.07 14.56 6.10
N ASN A 29 15.65 13.29 6.15
CA ASN A 29 16.38 12.24 5.51
C ASN A 29 16.04 12.34 4.02
N VAL A 30 16.85 13.14 3.31
CA VAL A 30 17.11 12.97 1.88
C VAL A 30 17.87 11.65 1.70
N TYR A 31 17.26 10.56 2.15
CA TYR A 31 17.66 9.21 1.83
C TYR A 31 16.68 8.76 0.76
N ALA A 32 17.25 8.38 -0.37
CA ALA A 32 16.56 8.05 -1.60
C ALA A 32 15.42 7.04 -1.36
N ALA A 33 14.22 7.55 -1.09
CA ALA A 33 13.01 6.78 -1.28
C ALA A 33 12.99 6.44 -2.78
N GLY A 34 12.96 5.16 -3.12
CA GLY A 34 13.14 4.76 -4.52
C GLY A 34 12.14 5.43 -5.46
N ALA A 35 12.53 5.52 -6.71
CA ALA A 35 11.86 6.36 -7.69
C ALA A 35 10.39 5.97 -7.87
N GLY A 36 9.47 6.94 -7.84
CA GLY A 36 8.03 6.72 -7.97
C GLY A 36 7.19 7.70 -7.15
N MET A 37 5.91 7.38 -7.02
CA MET A 37 4.92 8.21 -6.36
C MET A 37 4.04 7.39 -5.43
N SER A 38 3.55 8.03 -4.36
CA SER A 38 2.53 7.50 -3.46
C SER A 38 1.31 8.40 -3.43
N LEU A 39 0.15 7.83 -3.08
CA LEU A 39 -1.13 8.51 -2.94
C LEU A 39 -1.89 7.90 -1.75
N SER A 40 -2.41 8.75 -0.87
CA SER A 40 -3.29 8.42 0.26
C SER A 40 -4.53 9.30 0.18
N ALA A 41 -5.69 8.73 0.52
CA ALA A 41 -6.94 9.46 0.70
C ALA A 41 -7.58 9.04 2.02
N ASP A 42 -7.80 10.02 2.89
CA ASP A 42 -8.27 9.83 4.26
C ASP A 42 -9.52 10.71 4.48
N GLY A 43 -10.67 10.05 4.53
CA GLY A 43 -11.98 10.62 4.79
C GLY A 43 -12.17 10.94 6.27
N SER A 44 -12.66 12.15 6.54
CA SER A 44 -13.04 12.59 7.88
C SER A 44 -14.27 13.48 7.77
N GLY A 45 -15.45 12.87 7.91
CA GLY A 45 -16.71 13.59 7.81
C GLY A 45 -16.94 14.09 6.38
N ASP A 46 -17.16 15.39 6.21
CA ASP A 46 -17.47 16.02 4.93
C ASP A 46 -16.25 16.33 4.05
N THR A 47 -15.06 15.90 4.47
CA THR A 47 -13.81 16.13 3.75
C THR A 47 -13.01 14.86 3.54
N ILE A 48 -12.24 14.84 2.45
CA ILE A 48 -11.23 13.82 2.18
C ILE A 48 -9.89 14.53 2.03
N ASP A 49 -8.97 14.25 2.95
CA ASP A 49 -7.59 14.71 2.88
C ASP A 49 -6.81 13.79 1.94
N VAL A 50 -6.17 14.38 0.94
CA VAL A 50 -5.37 13.66 -0.05
C VAL A 50 -3.93 14.06 0.12
N SER A 51 -3.05 13.08 0.23
CA SER A 51 -1.61 13.32 0.39
C SER A 51 -0.77 12.30 -0.36
N GLY A 52 0.50 12.62 -0.58
CA GLY A 52 1.41 11.70 -1.22
C GLY A 52 2.83 12.24 -1.28
N THR A 53 3.73 11.38 -1.76
CA THR A 53 5.13 11.74 -2.02
C THR A 53 5.48 11.43 -3.46
N SER A 54 6.44 12.16 -4.00
CA SER A 54 7.04 11.85 -5.30
C SER A 54 8.53 12.12 -5.24
N ASP A 55 9.32 11.33 -5.96
CA ASP A 55 10.74 11.60 -6.18
C ASP A 55 10.98 12.73 -7.18
N ARG A 56 9.93 13.16 -7.90
CA ARG A 56 10.00 14.26 -8.87
C ARG A 56 9.70 15.60 -8.23
N SER A 57 10.32 16.64 -8.76
CA SER A 57 10.07 18.04 -8.41
C SER A 57 9.97 18.96 -9.63
N ASP A 58 9.96 18.38 -10.83
CA ASP A 58 10.01 19.09 -12.10
C ASP A 58 8.63 19.46 -12.67
N LEU A 59 7.56 18.87 -12.14
CA LEU A 59 6.17 19.12 -12.53
C LEU A 59 5.26 19.19 -11.31
N ASP A 60 4.15 19.93 -11.41
CA ASP A 60 3.07 19.91 -10.43
C ASP A 60 2.26 18.62 -10.50
N VAL A 61 1.63 18.26 -9.39
CA VAL A 61 0.70 17.13 -9.30
C VAL A 61 -0.72 17.64 -9.52
N THR A 62 -1.41 17.09 -10.50
CA THR A 62 -2.85 17.28 -10.71
C THR A 62 -3.60 16.16 -10.01
N ILE A 63 -4.55 16.52 -9.15
CA ILE A 63 -5.34 15.59 -8.34
C ILE A 63 -6.80 15.75 -8.75
N VAL A 64 -7.43 14.67 -9.20
CA VAL A 64 -8.80 14.68 -9.73
C VAL A 64 -9.68 13.78 -8.88
N LEU A 65 -10.81 14.31 -8.41
CA LEU A 65 -11.89 13.54 -7.79
C LEU A 65 -12.96 13.29 -8.86
N SER A 66 -13.26 12.03 -9.12
CA SER A 66 -14.20 11.63 -10.18
C SER A 66 -15.08 10.46 -9.78
N SER A 67 -16.14 10.23 -10.54
CA SER A 67 -17.02 9.06 -10.42
C SER A 67 -17.40 8.58 -11.83
N SER A 68 -18.22 7.53 -11.91
CA SER A 68 -18.83 7.10 -13.18
C SER A 68 -19.66 8.21 -13.87
N ASN A 69 -20.15 9.19 -13.11
CA ASN A 69 -20.94 10.31 -13.61
C ASN A 69 -20.09 11.52 -14.08
N GLY A 70 -18.77 11.48 -13.90
CA GLY A 70 -17.85 12.55 -14.33
C GLY A 70 -16.91 13.03 -13.22
N ILE A 71 -16.20 14.12 -13.53
CA ILE A 71 -15.28 14.80 -12.61
C ILE A 71 -16.08 15.72 -11.68
N HIS A 72 -15.79 15.64 -10.39
CA HIS A 72 -16.44 16.43 -9.34
C HIS A 72 -15.56 17.55 -8.82
N ASP A 73 -14.25 17.32 -8.73
CA ASP A 73 -13.30 18.37 -8.33
C ASP A 73 -11.89 18.10 -8.89
N VAL A 74 -11.09 19.17 -8.99
CA VAL A 74 -9.71 19.13 -9.46
C VAL A 74 -8.86 20.11 -8.66
N ALA A 75 -7.76 19.60 -8.11
CA ALA A 75 -6.73 20.39 -7.47
C ALA A 75 -5.41 20.27 -8.23
N GLN A 76 -4.57 21.30 -8.12
CA GLN A 76 -3.19 21.24 -8.58
C GLN A 76 -2.28 21.74 -7.46
N THR A 77 -1.20 21.01 -7.21
CA THR A 77 -0.29 21.28 -6.11
C THR A 77 1.16 21.07 -6.54
N SER A 78 2.03 21.96 -6.10
CA SER A 78 3.47 21.82 -6.28
C SER A 78 4.07 20.94 -5.19
N ILE A 79 5.23 20.35 -5.46
CA ILE A 79 5.89 19.47 -4.49
C ILE A 79 6.79 20.27 -3.57
N SER A 80 6.56 20.14 -2.27
CA SER A 80 7.39 20.74 -1.22
C SER A 80 7.98 19.65 -0.33
N GLY A 81 9.30 19.60 -0.22
CA GLY A 81 9.99 18.57 0.56
C GLY A 81 9.70 17.14 0.07
N GLY A 82 9.45 16.94 -1.23
CA GLY A 82 9.11 15.64 -1.81
C GLY A 82 7.66 15.19 -1.56
N SER A 83 6.84 16.04 -0.94
CA SER A 83 5.45 15.74 -0.58
C SER A 83 4.48 16.71 -1.24
N TYR A 84 3.25 16.24 -1.39
CA TYR A 84 2.11 17.03 -1.88
C TYR A 84 0.86 16.68 -1.09
N SER A 85 -0.08 17.63 -1.01
CA SER A 85 -1.38 17.41 -0.38
C SER A 85 -2.44 18.37 -0.90
N THR A 86 -3.70 17.97 -0.71
CA THR A 86 -4.90 18.77 -0.93
C THR A 86 -6.06 18.18 -0.11
N THR A 87 -7.20 18.87 -0.08
CA THR A 87 -8.41 18.40 0.59
C THR A 87 -9.59 18.61 -0.34
N PHE A 88 -10.44 17.59 -0.50
CA PHE A 88 -11.70 17.70 -1.21
C PHE A 88 -12.87 17.76 -0.23
N ASN A 89 -13.87 18.59 -0.53
CA ASN A 89 -15.12 18.60 0.21
C ASN A 89 -16.14 17.70 -0.50
N VAL A 90 -16.69 16.74 0.24
CA VAL A 90 -17.64 15.74 -0.28
C VAL A 90 -19.08 15.95 0.21
N SER A 91 -19.36 17.02 0.96
CA SER A 91 -20.69 17.33 1.53
C SER A 91 -21.84 17.36 0.52
N ASN A 92 -21.55 17.71 -0.74
CA ASN A 92 -22.55 17.83 -1.81
C ASN A 92 -22.54 16.65 -2.78
N LEU A 93 -21.78 15.60 -2.48
CA LEU A 93 -21.66 14.41 -3.32
C LEU A 93 -22.71 13.37 -2.92
N ASN A 94 -23.28 12.71 -3.92
CA ASN A 94 -24.24 11.62 -3.69
C ASN A 94 -23.52 10.36 -3.25
N ASP A 95 -24.27 9.44 -2.65
CA ASP A 95 -23.76 8.14 -2.26
C ASP A 95 -23.12 7.39 -3.43
N GLY A 96 -21.96 6.79 -3.17
CA GLY A 96 -21.27 5.93 -4.12
C GLY A 96 -19.75 6.00 -4.00
N THR A 97 -19.09 5.28 -4.90
CA THR A 97 -17.64 5.20 -4.99
C THR A 97 -17.09 6.29 -5.90
N TYR A 98 -16.06 6.97 -5.44
CA TYR A 98 -15.34 8.02 -6.13
C TYR A 98 -13.88 7.64 -6.28
N THR A 99 -13.30 7.94 -7.42
CA THR A 99 -11.90 7.71 -7.73
C THR A 99 -11.11 9.00 -7.59
N ILE A 100 -10.10 8.98 -6.73
CA ILE A 100 -9.10 10.04 -6.60
C ILE A 100 -7.88 9.63 -7.40
N THR A 101 -7.50 10.45 -8.39
CA THR A 101 -6.33 10.22 -9.22
C THR A 101 -5.32 11.33 -9.02
N ALA A 102 -4.09 10.98 -8.66
CA ALA A 102 -2.95 11.90 -8.69
C ALA A 102 -2.12 11.62 -9.94
N ASN A 103 -1.86 12.66 -10.73
CA ASN A 103 -1.08 12.60 -11.95
C ASN A 103 0.02 13.67 -11.95
N GLN A 104 1.26 13.24 -12.15
CA GLN A 104 2.43 14.12 -12.33
C GLN A 104 3.11 13.85 -13.68
N GLY A 105 2.30 13.95 -14.75
CA GLY A 105 2.75 13.84 -16.13
C GLY A 105 2.29 12.55 -16.84
N PRO A 106 2.81 12.30 -18.06
CA PRO A 106 2.27 11.29 -18.96
C PRO A 106 2.68 9.84 -18.61
N SER A 107 3.65 9.67 -17.70
CA SER A 107 4.12 8.34 -17.31
C SER A 107 3.14 7.69 -16.34
N SER A 108 2.77 6.44 -16.59
CA SER A 108 1.94 5.63 -15.67
C SER A 108 2.60 5.43 -14.30
N LYS A 109 3.93 5.57 -14.21
CA LYS A 109 4.67 5.56 -12.93
C LYS A 109 4.28 6.73 -12.01
N TYR A 110 3.79 7.82 -12.57
CA TYR A 110 3.37 9.02 -11.82
C TYR A 110 1.87 9.28 -11.98
N ASN A 111 1.10 8.20 -12.18
CA ASN A 111 -0.34 8.23 -12.29
C ASN A 111 -0.91 7.12 -11.39
N LEU A 112 -1.38 7.50 -10.20
CA LEU A 112 -1.95 6.58 -9.23
C LEU A 112 -3.39 6.97 -8.93
N SER A 113 -4.22 5.97 -8.70
CA SER A 113 -5.62 6.15 -8.36
C SER A 113 -6.00 5.29 -7.15
N VAL A 114 -6.87 5.82 -6.31
CA VAL A 114 -7.52 5.10 -5.21
C VAL A 114 -9.01 5.37 -5.23
N ASP A 115 -9.79 4.41 -4.76
CA ASP A 115 -11.24 4.52 -4.66
C ASP A 115 -11.66 4.73 -3.21
N VAL A 116 -12.56 5.69 -3.00
CA VAL A 116 -13.14 6.06 -1.70
C VAL A 116 -14.65 6.05 -1.80
N ASP A 117 -15.32 5.65 -0.73
CA ASP A 117 -16.77 5.66 -0.66
C ASP A 117 -17.27 6.92 0.05
N VAL A 118 -18.35 7.48 -0.49
CA VAL A 118 -19.09 8.60 0.10
C VAL A 118 -20.51 8.14 0.41
N SER A 119 -21.02 8.49 1.59
CA SER A 119 -22.39 8.25 2.03
C SER A 119 -22.92 9.49 2.75
N ASP A 120 -24.09 9.97 2.34
CA ASP A 120 -24.76 11.16 2.85
C ASP A 120 -23.84 12.40 2.90
N GLY A 121 -22.97 12.56 1.90
CA GLY A 121 -22.00 13.66 1.82
C GLY A 121 -20.85 13.55 2.82
N THR A 122 -20.60 12.37 3.37
CA THR A 122 -19.47 12.10 4.27
C THR A 122 -18.65 10.89 3.82
N SER A 123 -17.39 10.82 4.23
CA SER A 123 -16.50 9.68 4.00
C SER A 123 -15.67 9.37 5.25
N ASP A 124 -15.48 8.09 5.51
CA ASP A 124 -14.57 7.53 6.51
C ASP A 124 -13.52 6.59 5.87
N SER A 125 -13.43 6.63 4.54
CA SER A 125 -12.49 5.80 3.77
C SER A 125 -11.05 6.16 4.11
N SER A 126 -10.20 5.15 4.29
CA SER A 126 -8.75 5.33 4.43
C SER A 126 -8.06 4.32 3.52
N VAL A 127 -7.47 4.82 2.44
CA VAL A 127 -6.89 4.00 1.37
C VAL A 127 -5.59 4.64 0.87
N SER A 128 -4.59 3.81 0.62
CA SER A 128 -3.31 4.28 0.09
C SER A 128 -2.71 3.30 -0.92
N ILE A 129 -1.90 3.84 -1.81
CA ILE A 129 -1.16 3.11 -2.84
C ILE A 129 0.21 3.75 -3.06
N SER A 130 1.22 2.94 -3.35
CA SER A 130 2.57 3.42 -3.66
C SER A 130 3.19 2.51 -4.71
N ASN A 131 3.85 3.11 -5.70
CA ASN A 131 4.66 2.39 -6.67
C ASN A 131 6.15 2.72 -6.54
N ARG A 132 6.53 3.39 -5.44
CA ARG A 132 7.93 3.58 -5.08
C ARG A 132 8.50 2.22 -4.74
N THR A 133 9.41 1.74 -5.59
CA THR A 133 10.23 0.58 -5.25
C THR A 133 11.06 0.96 -4.05
N ALA A 134 10.91 0.27 -2.92
CA ALA A 134 11.90 0.34 -1.87
C ALA A 134 13.19 -0.26 -2.45
N GLU A 135 14.18 0.57 -2.79
CA GLU A 135 15.55 0.06 -2.81
C GLU A 135 15.87 -0.35 -1.37
N THR A 136 16.34 -1.58 -1.24
CA THR A 136 16.66 -2.27 0.00
C THR A 136 17.54 -1.40 0.91
N VAL A 137 16.92 -0.79 1.91
CA VAL A 137 17.58 -0.35 3.14
C VAL A 137 16.64 -0.76 4.26
N GLU A 138 17.09 -1.74 5.03
CA GLU A 138 16.66 -2.11 6.39
C GLU A 138 15.27 -1.61 6.82
N GLU A 139 14.35 -2.56 6.92
CA GLU A 139 12.98 -2.44 7.41
C GLU A 139 12.84 -1.48 8.62
N ALA A 140 12.43 -0.23 8.35
CA ALA A 140 11.86 0.63 9.39
C ALA A 140 10.40 0.22 9.57
N VAL A 141 10.17 -0.63 10.57
CA VAL A 141 8.87 -1.08 11.07
C VAL A 141 7.91 0.11 11.19
N VAL A 142 6.90 0.16 10.32
CA VAL A 142 5.74 1.02 10.52
C VAL A 142 4.87 0.34 11.57
N VAL A 143 4.88 0.87 12.79
CA VAL A 143 3.93 0.49 13.83
C VAL A 143 2.57 1.07 13.44
N THR A 144 1.85 0.38 12.56
CA THR A 144 0.39 0.46 12.57
C THR A 144 -0.05 -0.07 13.93
N ALA A 145 -0.82 0.69 14.69
CA ALA A 145 -1.52 0.15 15.85
C ALA A 145 -2.44 -0.96 15.36
N ALA A 146 -1.95 -2.20 15.41
CA ALA A 146 -2.67 -3.37 15.00
C ALA A 146 -3.86 -3.56 15.94
N ALA A 147 -5.01 -3.93 15.37
CA ALA A 147 -5.90 -4.81 16.10
C ALA A 147 -5.04 -6.00 16.59
N GLY A 148 -4.97 -6.21 17.91
CA GLY A 148 -4.00 -7.12 18.53
C GLY A 148 -3.91 -8.51 17.87
N GLY A 149 -2.71 -9.04 17.73
CA GLY A 149 -2.46 -10.30 17.03
C GLY A 149 -0.99 -10.53 16.69
N LEU A 150 -0.70 -11.70 16.09
CA LEU A 150 0.61 -12.13 15.60
C LEU A 150 0.68 -12.00 14.08
N SER A 151 1.68 -11.30 13.57
CA SER A 151 2.05 -11.30 12.15
C SER A 151 3.29 -12.16 11.91
N LEU A 152 3.43 -12.66 10.68
CA LEU A 152 4.55 -13.49 10.27
C LEU A 152 4.81 -13.29 8.78
N THR A 153 6.06 -13.04 8.46
CA THR A 153 6.62 -13.07 7.11
C THR A 153 7.75 -14.08 7.11
N ALA A 154 7.81 -14.93 6.08
CA ALA A 154 8.92 -15.85 5.87
C ALA A 154 9.32 -15.81 4.40
N GLY A 155 10.60 -15.63 4.14
CA GLY A 155 11.12 -15.57 2.78
C GLY A 155 12.64 -15.65 2.77
N GLY A 156 13.23 -15.85 1.60
CA GLY A 156 14.68 -15.87 1.45
C GLY A 156 15.06 -15.40 0.06
N VAL A 157 16.35 -15.11 -0.12
CA VAL A 157 16.89 -14.78 -1.44
C VAL A 157 16.83 -16.02 -2.34
N GLU A 158 16.51 -15.83 -3.62
CA GLU A 158 16.52 -16.93 -4.61
C GLU A 158 17.87 -17.61 -4.65
N GLY A 159 17.86 -18.94 -4.52
CA GLY A 159 19.09 -19.73 -4.47
C GLY A 159 19.84 -19.62 -3.14
N SER A 160 19.24 -19.03 -2.09
CA SER A 160 19.82 -19.05 -0.74
C SER A 160 19.54 -20.38 -0.03
N THR A 161 20.37 -20.69 0.96
CA THR A 161 20.15 -21.77 1.93
C THR A 161 19.61 -21.24 3.26
N THR A 162 18.95 -20.09 3.24
CA THR A 162 18.43 -19.44 4.45
C THR A 162 17.04 -18.85 4.19
N ILE A 163 16.14 -19.06 5.16
CA ILE A 163 14.83 -18.42 5.24
C ILE A 163 14.90 -17.42 6.38
N ASP A 164 14.68 -16.15 6.07
CA ASP A 164 14.50 -15.09 7.04
C ASP A 164 13.03 -15.02 7.44
N ILE A 165 12.81 -14.97 8.76
CA ILE A 165 11.51 -14.96 9.38
C ILE A 165 11.41 -13.69 10.23
N SER A 166 10.39 -12.89 10.00
CA SER A 166 10.11 -11.71 10.81
C SER A 166 8.62 -11.59 11.12
N GLY A 167 8.30 -10.76 12.10
CA GLY A 167 6.91 -10.46 12.43
C GLY A 167 6.77 -9.62 13.68
N THR A 168 5.52 -9.34 14.03
CA THR A 168 5.14 -8.52 15.17
C THR A 168 4.07 -9.20 16.01
N THR A 169 4.01 -8.85 17.28
CA THR A 169 2.96 -9.28 18.21
C THR A 169 2.76 -8.24 19.31
N ASP A 170 1.53 -8.11 19.79
CA ASP A 170 1.18 -7.32 20.97
C ASP A 170 1.36 -8.07 22.30
N ARG A 171 1.87 -9.32 22.27
CA ARG A 171 2.17 -10.13 23.45
C ARG A 171 3.67 -10.25 23.73
N THR A 172 4.01 -10.42 25.01
CA THR A 172 5.39 -10.60 25.50
C THR A 172 5.82 -12.06 25.66
N GLY A 173 4.91 -13.01 25.44
CA GLY A 173 5.21 -14.45 25.57
C GLY A 173 6.06 -14.98 24.41
N ASP A 174 6.69 -16.13 24.61
CA ASP A 174 7.49 -16.73 23.55
C ASP A 174 6.63 -17.24 22.39
N ILE A 175 7.16 -17.11 21.18
CA ILE A 175 6.56 -17.56 19.93
C ILE A 175 7.25 -18.87 19.54
N THR A 176 6.46 -19.92 19.36
CA THR A 176 6.94 -21.19 18.82
C THR A 176 6.86 -21.16 17.31
N LEU A 177 8.00 -21.31 16.65
CA LEU A 177 8.12 -21.47 15.20
C LEU A 177 8.25 -22.95 14.86
N LYS A 178 7.49 -23.40 13.88
CA LYS A 178 7.52 -24.78 13.40
C LYS A 178 7.52 -24.79 11.88
N VAL A 179 8.50 -25.48 11.30
CA VAL A 179 8.64 -25.70 9.87
C VAL A 179 8.18 -27.10 9.52
N ILE A 180 7.26 -27.20 8.57
CA ILE A 180 6.64 -28.44 8.12
C ILE A 180 6.98 -28.65 6.64
N ALA A 181 7.55 -29.80 6.31
CA ALA A 181 7.85 -30.21 4.94
C ALA A 181 6.59 -30.54 4.14
N PRO A 182 6.67 -30.58 2.80
CA PRO A 182 5.56 -30.96 1.92
C PRO A 182 4.92 -32.32 2.25
N ASN A 183 5.65 -33.27 2.84
CA ASN A 183 5.10 -34.55 3.29
C ASN A 183 4.48 -34.53 4.70
N GLY A 184 4.36 -33.36 5.32
CA GLY A 184 3.80 -33.18 6.66
C GLY A 184 4.78 -33.42 7.82
N ASN A 185 6.04 -33.78 7.54
CA ASN A 185 7.04 -33.97 8.58
C ASN A 185 7.50 -32.63 9.16
N VAL A 186 7.79 -32.62 10.46
CA VAL A 186 8.38 -31.44 11.12
C VAL A 186 9.88 -31.45 10.89
N VAL A 187 10.39 -30.40 10.27
CA VAL A 187 11.80 -30.28 9.88
C VAL A 187 12.58 -29.44 10.87
N SER A 188 11.96 -28.39 11.41
CA SER A 188 12.56 -27.52 12.40
C SER A 188 11.53 -27.01 13.39
N VAL A 189 11.95 -26.85 14.65
CA VAL A 189 11.17 -26.20 15.70
C VAL A 189 12.11 -25.24 16.43
N SER A 190 11.69 -23.99 16.57
CA SER A 190 12.44 -22.95 17.27
C SER A 190 11.50 -22.14 18.15
N GLN A 191 12.04 -21.45 19.13
CA GLN A 191 11.29 -20.59 20.02
C GLN A 191 11.99 -19.23 20.08
N ILE A 192 11.23 -18.16 19.92
CA ILE A 192 11.74 -16.79 19.92
C ILE A 192 10.90 -15.92 20.86
N SER A 193 11.59 -15.16 21.70
CA SER A 193 10.96 -14.15 22.54
C SER A 193 10.92 -12.82 21.75
N PRO A 194 9.73 -12.21 21.55
CA PRO A 194 9.64 -10.92 20.89
C PRO A 194 10.26 -9.81 21.76
N SER A 195 10.95 -8.87 21.13
CA SER A 195 11.53 -7.69 21.77
C SER A 195 10.81 -6.44 21.26
N GLY A 196 10.21 -5.66 22.16
CA GLY A 196 9.44 -4.47 21.78
C GLY A 196 8.25 -4.77 20.85
N GLY A 197 7.70 -5.99 20.91
CA GLY A 197 6.60 -6.43 20.05
C GLY A 197 7.02 -6.89 18.65
N SER A 198 8.32 -7.03 18.37
CA SER A 198 8.84 -7.55 17.10
C SER A 198 9.76 -8.74 17.31
N PHE A 199 9.88 -9.62 16.31
CA PHE A 199 10.83 -10.73 16.33
C PHE A 199 11.43 -10.95 14.94
N MET A 200 12.65 -11.47 14.91
CA MET A 200 13.35 -11.82 13.68
C MET A 200 14.29 -13.00 13.95
N THR A 201 14.32 -13.96 13.03
CA THR A 201 15.22 -15.11 13.08
C THR A 201 15.45 -15.66 11.69
N THR A 202 16.52 -16.44 11.53
CA THR A 202 16.85 -17.09 10.27
C THR A 202 16.88 -18.60 10.49
N ILE A 203 16.33 -19.35 9.54
CA ILE A 203 16.40 -20.80 9.49
C ILE A 203 17.26 -21.21 8.31
N GLU A 204 18.31 -21.99 8.56
CA GLU A 204 19.12 -22.58 7.51
C GLU A 204 18.36 -23.73 6.83
N THR A 205 18.20 -23.63 5.52
CA THR A 205 17.70 -24.69 4.65
C THR A 205 18.88 -25.51 4.16
N GLY A 206 19.04 -26.70 4.72
CA GLY A 206 20.21 -27.52 4.45
C GLY A 206 20.33 -28.67 5.43
N GLY A 207 20.77 -29.82 4.94
CA GLY A 207 20.89 -31.05 5.73
C GLY A 207 19.80 -32.07 5.46
N ALA A 208 19.91 -33.24 6.11
CA ALA A 208 19.16 -34.44 5.75
C ALA A 208 17.62 -34.29 5.81
N LEU A 209 17.12 -33.35 6.62
CA LEU A 209 15.69 -33.11 6.84
C LEU A 209 15.06 -32.18 5.78
N TRP A 210 15.87 -31.51 4.94
CA TRP A 210 15.44 -30.61 3.85
C TRP A 210 15.54 -31.26 2.47
N SER A 211 15.43 -32.58 2.42
CA SER A 211 15.65 -33.39 1.21
C SER A 211 14.44 -33.45 0.27
N GLN A 212 13.36 -32.74 0.58
CA GLN A 212 12.17 -32.71 -0.25
C GLN A 212 11.99 -31.35 -0.91
N ASP A 213 11.68 -31.40 -2.19
CA ASP A 213 11.30 -30.22 -2.94
C ASP A 213 9.82 -29.92 -2.74
N GLY A 214 9.45 -28.64 -2.77
CA GLY A 214 8.07 -28.15 -2.74
C GLY A 214 7.82 -27.10 -1.66
N MET A 215 6.55 -26.88 -1.34
CA MET A 215 6.09 -25.86 -0.39
C MET A 215 6.27 -26.32 1.06
N TYR A 216 7.10 -25.59 1.80
CA TYR A 216 7.24 -25.73 3.25
C TYR A 216 6.34 -24.72 3.95
N THR A 217 5.70 -25.13 5.04
CA THR A 217 4.87 -24.25 5.87
C THR A 217 5.65 -23.84 7.11
N ILE A 218 5.88 -22.55 7.28
CA ILE A 218 6.43 -21.95 8.50
C ILE A 218 5.24 -21.46 9.32
N SER A 219 5.06 -22.01 10.51
CA SER A 219 3.97 -21.64 11.41
C SER A 219 4.49 -21.00 12.69
N ALA A 220 3.87 -19.91 13.11
CA ALA A 220 4.17 -19.20 14.34
C ALA A 220 2.97 -19.27 15.28
N HIS A 221 3.22 -19.70 16.51
CA HIS A 221 2.19 -19.88 17.54
C HIS A 221 2.60 -19.16 18.82
N GLN A 222 1.71 -18.30 19.33
CA GLN A 222 1.90 -17.60 20.59
C GLN A 222 0.65 -17.74 21.47
N GLY A 223 0.42 -18.96 21.92
CA GLY A 223 -0.78 -19.36 22.67
C GLY A 223 -1.85 -20.03 21.79
N THR A 224 -3.06 -20.15 22.32
CA THR A 224 -4.15 -20.94 21.71
C THR A 224 -5.16 -20.12 20.91
N ALA A 225 -5.14 -18.80 21.04
CA ALA A 225 -6.07 -17.92 20.33
C ALA A 225 -5.65 -17.80 18.85
N SER A 226 -6.62 -17.88 17.94
CA SER A 226 -6.37 -17.97 16.49
C SER A 226 -5.69 -16.73 15.92
N ASN A 227 -5.92 -15.54 16.48
CA ASN A 227 -5.21 -14.32 16.08
C ASN A 227 -3.73 -14.30 16.50
N TYR A 228 -3.26 -15.33 17.21
CA TYR A 228 -1.86 -15.55 17.59
C TYR A 228 -1.29 -16.82 16.97
N GLN A 229 -1.91 -17.30 15.90
CA GLN A 229 -1.48 -18.44 15.11
C GLN A 229 -1.52 -18.01 13.65
N THR A 230 -0.35 -18.01 13.01
CA THR A 230 -0.22 -17.60 11.61
C THR A 230 0.81 -18.48 10.92
N SER A 231 0.75 -18.52 9.59
CA SER A 231 1.67 -19.30 8.78
C SER A 231 2.01 -18.58 7.49
N ALA A 232 3.23 -18.83 7.02
CA ALA A 232 3.72 -18.43 5.72
C ALA A 232 4.22 -19.68 4.97
N GLU A 233 4.23 -19.63 3.65
CA GLU A 233 4.70 -20.72 2.80
C GLU A 233 5.97 -20.29 2.06
N VAL A 234 6.93 -21.20 1.95
CA VAL A 234 8.19 -20.96 1.22
C VAL A 234 8.48 -22.18 0.35
N GLU A 235 8.77 -21.95 -0.92
CA GLU A 235 9.14 -23.02 -1.84
C GLU A 235 10.63 -23.33 -1.73
N ILE A 236 10.97 -24.61 -1.60
CA ILE A 236 12.34 -25.10 -1.56
C ILE A 236 12.54 -26.09 -2.71
N VAL A 237 13.63 -25.94 -3.44
CA VAL A 237 14.06 -26.88 -4.50
C VAL A 237 15.54 -27.18 -4.33
N ASP A 238 15.90 -28.47 -4.25
CA ASP A 238 17.27 -28.95 -4.02
C ASP A 238 17.94 -28.29 -2.80
N GLY A 239 17.17 -28.10 -1.71
CA GLY A 239 17.62 -27.45 -0.48
C GLY A 239 17.78 -25.93 -0.55
N HIS A 240 17.50 -25.31 -1.70
CA HIS A 240 17.59 -23.87 -1.91
C HIS A 240 16.21 -23.21 -1.92
N VAL A 241 16.16 -21.98 -1.41
CA VAL A 241 14.94 -21.17 -1.35
C VAL A 241 14.61 -20.61 -2.73
N ILE A 242 13.35 -20.77 -3.13
CA ILE A 242 12.74 -20.09 -4.26
C ILE A 242 11.72 -19.08 -3.71
N PRO A 243 11.98 -17.77 -3.79
CA PRO A 243 11.04 -16.76 -3.35
C PRO A 243 9.80 -16.75 -4.25
N GLU A 244 8.65 -16.47 -3.62
CA GLU A 244 7.33 -16.43 -4.27
C GLU A 244 7.16 -15.29 -5.30
N PHE A 245 8.15 -14.41 -5.46
CA PHE A 245 8.13 -13.39 -6.52
C PHE A 245 8.21 -13.98 -7.93
N GLY A 246 8.66 -15.24 -8.08
CA GLY A 246 8.71 -15.91 -9.37
C GLY A 246 7.36 -16.41 -9.86
N VAL A 247 6.63 -17.19 -9.05
CA VAL A 247 5.41 -17.87 -9.52
C VAL A 247 4.28 -16.89 -9.80
N ILE A 248 4.03 -15.93 -8.89
CA ILE A 248 2.95 -14.95 -9.09
C ILE A 248 3.28 -14.04 -10.29
N ALA A 249 4.53 -13.57 -10.41
CA ALA A 249 4.94 -12.75 -11.54
C ALA A 249 4.87 -13.52 -12.87
N VAL A 250 5.26 -14.81 -12.89
CA VAL A 250 5.18 -15.67 -14.08
C VAL A 250 3.73 -15.99 -14.43
N MET A 251 2.84 -16.23 -13.45
CA MET A 251 1.42 -16.42 -13.70
C MET A 251 0.77 -15.16 -14.28
N ILE A 252 1.03 -13.99 -13.69
CA ILE A 252 0.53 -12.71 -14.19
C ILE A 252 1.07 -12.44 -15.61
N LEU A 253 2.36 -12.70 -15.85
CA LEU A 253 2.99 -12.57 -17.16
C LEU A 253 2.36 -13.51 -18.20
N ALA A 254 2.13 -14.77 -17.85
CA ALA A 254 1.50 -15.76 -18.74
C ALA A 254 0.07 -15.35 -19.11
N VAL A 255 -0.73 -14.90 -18.12
CA VAL A 255 -2.09 -14.40 -18.35
C VAL A 255 -2.07 -13.15 -19.24
N ALA A 256 -1.14 -12.22 -19.01
CA ALA A 256 -1.00 -11.00 -19.81
C ALA A 256 -0.67 -11.32 -21.28
N ILE A 257 0.27 -12.22 -21.54
CA ILE A 257 0.67 -12.62 -22.89
C ILE A 257 -0.50 -13.29 -23.64
N VAL A 258 -1.20 -14.23 -23.00
CA VAL A 258 -2.37 -14.90 -23.60
C VAL A 258 -3.45 -13.89 -23.94
N SER A 259 -3.70 -12.91 -23.07
CA SER A 259 -4.69 -11.85 -23.28
C SER A 259 -4.38 -11.01 -24.52
N ILE A 260 -3.12 -10.61 -24.70
CA ILE A 260 -2.69 -9.81 -25.87
C ILE A 260 -2.88 -10.60 -27.17
N ILE A 261 -2.51 -11.88 -27.18
CA ILE A 261 -2.64 -12.73 -28.37
C ILE A 261 -4.11 -12.89 -28.75
N VAL A 262 -5.00 -13.14 -27.77
CA VAL A 262 -6.44 -13.27 -28.02
C VAL A 262 -7.04 -11.98 -28.57
N VAL A 263 -6.66 -10.82 -28.03
CA VAL A 263 -7.14 -9.51 -28.48
C VAL A 263 -6.64 -9.18 -29.90
N THR A 264 -5.36 -9.42 -30.16
CA THR A 264 -4.73 -9.14 -31.47
C THR A 264 -5.20 -10.11 -32.57
N ALA A 265 -5.44 -11.38 -32.27
CA ALA A 265 -5.99 -12.33 -33.23
C ALA A 265 -7.45 -12.00 -33.63
N LYS A 266 -8.21 -11.36 -32.74
CA LYS A 266 -9.63 -11.00 -32.99
C LYS A 266 -9.79 -9.66 -33.72
N THR A 267 -8.77 -8.80 -33.71
CA THR A 267 -8.80 -7.48 -34.36
C THR A 267 -8.00 -7.50 -35.67
N ARG A 268 -8.69 -7.71 -36.81
CA ARG A 268 -8.11 -7.38 -38.13
C ARG A 268 -7.98 -5.87 -38.24
N LEU A 269 -6.86 -5.32 -37.77
CA LEU A 269 -6.57 -3.89 -37.78
C LEU A 269 -6.30 -3.43 -39.22
N SER A 270 -7.37 -3.14 -39.97
CA SER A 270 -7.30 -2.51 -41.29
C SER A 270 -7.00 -1.02 -41.11
N ILE A 271 -5.74 -0.67 -40.82
CA ILE A 271 -5.26 0.70 -40.90
C ILE A 271 -4.92 0.97 -42.37
N VAL A 272 -5.93 1.35 -43.15
CA VAL A 272 -5.71 1.99 -44.45
C VAL A 272 -6.00 3.47 -44.25
N PRO A 273 -5.01 4.36 -44.37
CA PRO A 273 -5.27 5.79 -44.37
C PRO A 273 -5.93 6.16 -45.69
N ARG A 274 -7.11 6.78 -45.64
CA ARG A 274 -7.63 7.52 -46.79
C ARG A 274 -7.14 8.96 -46.69
N TYR A 275 -6.55 9.38 -47.81
CA TYR A 275 -5.90 10.66 -48.13
C TYR A 275 -6.44 11.88 -47.40
#